data_AF-A0A518K7M6-F1
#
_entry.id   AF-A0A518K7M6-F1
#
_cell.length_a   1.000
_cell.length_b   1.000
_cell.length_c   1.000
_cell.angle_alpha   90.00
_cell.angle_beta   90.00
_cell.angle_gamma   90.00
#
_symmetry.space_group_name_H-M   'P 1'
#
loop_
_entity.id
_entity.type
_entity.pdbx_description
1 polymer ?
#
loop_
_entity_poly.entity_id
_entity_poly.type
_entity_poly.pdbx_seq_one_letter_code
_entity_poly.pdbx_strand_id
1 'polypeptide(L)'
;MYSDVRSRQLEGTFPGDCMKGVWPISARRIAKGWGAVPQTAWRSVTKEAWPGPEPKDLDEQAKHLRIGHYQRVRTSLDARIALSYRVEVPVGLEITRQWATAEMGCIEMPPLDESIAAAHHVRLVGFDLINESFVFQNTWGPGWGNAGFGTMPFEYFDRYLIDAWITQPLRPEERYQISEPSLLRWNEADILASPRADFHKVFCMEHFDPQANESLGWAFLTVRGTYLDVEELFVKPTFRRQGLATAMVADILGIAAYQKRRVRMWVSFSDWLENESSVRAIACKLHLALKASNKRWAAVVGLPGQGF
;
A
#
# COMPACT_ATOMS: atom_id res chain seq x y z
N MET A 1 -16.23 -5.25 4.86
CA MET A 1 -16.38 -6.57 4.25
C MET A 1 -15.84 -6.63 2.84
N TYR A 2 -16.37 -5.83 1.89
CA TYR A 2 -15.94 -5.88 0.48
C TYR A 2 -14.43 -5.87 0.26
N SER A 3 -13.74 -4.85 0.77
CA SER A 3 -12.28 -4.73 0.63
C SER A 3 -11.53 -5.92 1.22
N ASP A 4 -11.99 -6.44 2.36
CA ASP A 4 -11.41 -7.58 3.04
C ASP A 4 -11.59 -8.87 2.20
N VAL A 5 -12.83 -9.22 1.85
CA VAL A 5 -13.13 -10.39 1.01
C VAL A 5 -12.37 -10.35 -0.32
N ARG A 6 -12.38 -9.22 -1.03
CA ARG A 6 -11.66 -9.08 -2.30
C ARG A 6 -10.14 -9.18 -2.12
N SER A 7 -9.60 -8.65 -1.03
CA SER A 7 -8.17 -8.78 -0.71
C SER A 7 -7.81 -10.24 -0.39
N ARG A 8 -8.66 -10.95 0.36
CA ARG A 8 -8.51 -12.38 0.64
C ARG A 8 -8.57 -13.22 -0.63
N GLN A 9 -9.46 -12.88 -1.57
CA GLN A 9 -9.53 -13.52 -2.89
C GLN A 9 -8.26 -13.24 -3.71
N LEU A 10 -7.77 -11.99 -3.71
CA LEU A 10 -6.53 -11.61 -4.39
C LEU A 10 -5.31 -12.35 -3.83
N GLU A 11 -5.29 -12.58 -2.52
CA GLU A 11 -4.23 -13.32 -1.83
C GLU A 11 -4.41 -14.85 -1.86
N GLY A 12 -5.50 -15.37 -2.44
CA GLY A 12 -5.77 -16.81 -2.47
C GLY A 12 -6.11 -17.43 -1.11
N THR A 13 -6.60 -16.62 -0.17
CA THR A 13 -6.87 -17.02 1.22
C THR A 13 -8.36 -17.02 1.59
N PHE A 14 -9.24 -16.69 0.63
CA PHE A 14 -10.69 -16.78 0.77
C PHE A 14 -11.21 -18.20 0.46
N PRO A 15 -12.25 -18.72 1.16
CA PRO A 15 -12.95 -18.11 2.28
C PRO A 15 -12.18 -18.21 3.61
N GLY A 16 -11.31 -19.22 3.78
CA GLY A 16 -10.38 -19.38 4.90
C GLY A 16 -10.94 -19.13 6.31
N ASP A 17 -10.04 -19.04 7.29
CA ASP A 17 -10.40 -18.56 8.64
C ASP A 17 -10.80 -17.08 8.57
N CYS A 18 -11.93 -16.74 9.19
CA CYS A 18 -12.45 -15.37 9.35
C CYS A 18 -11.50 -14.44 10.14
N MET A 19 -10.58 -14.99 10.94
CA MET A 19 -9.60 -14.24 11.70
C MET A 19 -8.31 -13.95 10.93
N LYS A 20 -8.10 -14.59 9.77
CA LYS A 20 -6.88 -14.40 9.00
C LYS A 20 -6.95 -13.08 8.22
N GLY A 21 -6.06 -12.15 8.56
CA GLY A 21 -6.00 -10.82 7.96
C GLY A 21 -5.56 -10.81 6.49
N VAL A 22 -5.33 -9.59 6.00
CA VAL A 22 -4.86 -9.27 4.65
C VAL A 22 -3.69 -8.31 4.73
N TRP A 23 -2.84 -8.30 3.69
CA TRP A 23 -1.77 -7.32 3.58
C TRP A 23 -2.35 -5.93 3.26
N PRO A 24 -1.86 -4.85 3.92
CA PRO A 24 -2.33 -3.49 3.62
C PRO A 24 -2.21 -3.11 2.14
N ILE A 25 -1.15 -3.55 1.45
CA ILE A 25 -1.00 -3.35 0.00
C ILE A 25 -2.11 -4.02 -0.84
N SER A 26 -2.59 -5.21 -0.45
CA SER A 26 -3.71 -5.87 -1.14
C SER A 26 -4.98 -5.02 -1.05
N ALA A 27 -5.27 -4.46 0.12
CA ALA A 27 -6.41 -3.56 0.29
C ALA A 27 -6.29 -2.30 -0.61
N ARG A 28 -5.08 -1.75 -0.79
CA ARG A 28 -4.84 -0.64 -1.73
C ARG A 28 -5.03 -1.04 -3.19
N ARG A 29 -4.61 -2.25 -3.55
CA ARG A 29 -4.84 -2.80 -4.90
C ARG A 29 -6.32 -3.01 -5.19
N ILE A 30 -7.09 -3.47 -4.21
CA ILE A 30 -8.55 -3.55 -4.31
C ILE A 30 -9.14 -2.16 -4.49
N ALA A 31 -8.78 -1.19 -3.63
CA ALA A 31 -9.30 0.18 -3.74
C ALA A 31 -8.98 0.84 -5.10
N LYS A 32 -7.82 0.55 -5.69
CA LYS A 32 -7.41 1.10 -7.00
C LYS A 32 -8.07 0.38 -8.18
N GLY A 33 -8.02 -0.96 -8.17
CA GLY A 33 -8.43 -1.77 -9.32
C GLY A 33 -9.92 -2.10 -9.36
N TRP A 34 -10.55 -2.33 -8.21
CA TRP A 34 -11.97 -2.70 -8.09
C TRP A 34 -12.78 -1.55 -7.50
N GLY A 35 -12.22 -0.87 -6.51
CA GLY A 35 -12.84 0.26 -5.82
C GLY A 35 -13.32 -0.10 -4.42
N ALA A 36 -14.37 0.59 -3.98
CA ALA A 36 -14.93 0.42 -2.66
C ALA A 36 -16.45 0.52 -2.72
N VAL A 37 -17.15 0.00 -1.71
CA VAL A 37 -18.60 0.17 -1.57
C VAL A 37 -18.90 0.74 -0.18
N PRO A 38 -20.02 1.46 -0.01
CA PRO A 38 -20.47 1.88 1.30
C PRO A 38 -20.59 0.68 2.26
N GLN A 39 -20.29 0.88 3.54
CA GLN A 39 -20.38 -0.19 4.53
C GLN A 39 -21.79 -0.82 4.62
N THR A 40 -22.83 -0.04 4.27
CA THR A 40 -24.22 -0.51 4.19
C THR A 40 -24.49 -1.46 3.04
N ALA A 41 -23.71 -1.40 1.96
CA ALA A 41 -23.86 -2.26 0.78
C ALA A 41 -23.46 -3.71 1.09
N TRP A 42 -22.43 -3.91 1.93
CA TRP A 42 -22.07 -5.23 2.43
C TRP A 42 -21.55 -5.14 3.88
N ARG A 43 -22.47 -5.39 4.81
CA ARG A 43 -22.23 -5.24 6.25
C ARG A 43 -21.28 -6.31 6.77
N SER A 44 -20.54 -5.97 7.82
CA SER A 44 -19.78 -6.97 8.57
C SER A 44 -20.75 -8.03 9.10
N VAL A 45 -20.48 -9.29 8.79
CA VAL A 45 -21.14 -10.43 9.39
C VAL A 45 -20.48 -10.74 10.73
N THR A 46 -21.21 -11.40 11.62
CA THR A 46 -20.60 -11.99 12.81
C THR A 46 -19.62 -13.08 12.37
N LYS A 47 -18.68 -13.49 13.25
CA LYS A 47 -17.68 -14.52 12.90
C LYS A 47 -18.34 -15.81 12.40
N GLU A 48 -19.49 -16.16 12.97
CA GLU A 48 -20.26 -17.37 12.67
C GLU A 48 -20.91 -17.32 11.28
N ALA A 49 -21.08 -16.14 10.70
CA ALA A 49 -21.72 -15.92 9.41
C ALA A 49 -20.71 -15.57 8.30
N TRP A 50 -19.40 -15.76 8.52
CA TRP A 50 -18.35 -15.46 7.54
C TRP A 50 -18.31 -16.48 6.39
N PRO A 51 -18.13 -16.05 5.12
CA PRO A 51 -18.10 -14.67 4.62
C PRO A 51 -19.48 -14.07 4.32
N GLY A 52 -20.55 -14.84 4.55
CA GLY A 52 -21.94 -14.44 4.32
C GLY A 52 -22.30 -14.43 2.83
N PRO A 53 -23.59 -14.31 2.49
CA PRO A 53 -24.00 -14.17 1.10
C PRO A 53 -23.52 -12.84 0.54
N GLU A 54 -22.88 -12.88 -0.63
CA GLU A 54 -22.46 -11.70 -1.35
C GLU A 54 -23.65 -11.05 -2.08
N PRO A 55 -23.93 -9.75 -1.87
CA PRO A 55 -24.89 -9.00 -2.65
C PRO A 55 -24.51 -8.93 -4.14
N LYS A 56 -25.52 -8.86 -5.02
CA LYS A 56 -25.30 -8.73 -6.47
C LYS A 56 -24.63 -7.40 -6.83
N ASP A 57 -23.86 -7.42 -7.91
CA ASP A 57 -23.34 -6.24 -8.60
C ASP A 57 -22.44 -5.32 -7.76
N LEU A 58 -21.84 -5.83 -6.67
CA LEU A 58 -20.95 -5.05 -5.83
C LEU A 58 -19.71 -4.55 -6.56
N ASP A 59 -19.14 -5.34 -7.47
CA ASP A 59 -17.96 -4.93 -8.23
C ASP A 59 -18.30 -3.76 -9.16
N GLU A 60 -19.45 -3.77 -9.83
CA GLU A 60 -19.89 -2.65 -10.67
C GLU A 60 -20.13 -1.38 -9.86
N GLN A 61 -20.76 -1.49 -8.68
CA GLN A 61 -20.88 -0.37 -7.75
C GLN A 61 -19.51 0.14 -7.29
N ALA A 62 -18.58 -0.77 -7.02
CA ALA A 62 -17.26 -0.43 -6.52
C ALA A 62 -16.45 0.41 -7.52
N LYS A 63 -16.60 0.16 -8.83
CA LYS A 63 -15.87 0.88 -9.89
C LYS A 63 -15.99 2.40 -9.78
N HIS A 64 -17.11 2.90 -9.26
CA HIS A 64 -17.37 4.33 -9.08
C HIS A 64 -16.61 4.97 -7.93
N LEU A 65 -16.04 4.18 -7.02
CA LEU A 65 -15.30 4.62 -5.84
C LEU A 65 -13.84 4.10 -5.87
N ARG A 66 -13.26 3.96 -7.06
CA ARG A 66 -11.83 3.67 -7.22
C ARG A 66 -10.98 4.85 -6.76
N ILE A 67 -9.79 4.56 -6.24
CA ILE A 67 -8.80 5.58 -5.89
C ILE A 67 -7.89 5.87 -7.09
N GLY A 68 -7.21 7.03 -7.08
CA GLY A 68 -6.28 7.42 -8.13
C GLY A 68 -4.96 6.67 -8.05
N HIS A 69 -4.25 6.86 -6.95
CA HIS A 69 -3.02 6.16 -6.65
C HIS A 69 -2.81 6.07 -5.14
N TYR A 70 -1.77 5.34 -4.74
CA TYR A 70 -1.37 5.21 -3.35
C TYR A 70 0.16 5.28 -3.25
N GLN A 71 0.64 5.76 -2.11
CA GLN A 71 2.07 5.93 -1.85
C GLN A 71 2.47 5.23 -0.56
N ARG A 72 3.63 4.59 -0.57
CA ARG A 72 4.17 3.89 0.59
C ARG A 72 4.70 4.90 1.60
N VAL A 73 4.29 4.74 2.85
CA VAL A 73 4.87 5.45 3.99
C VAL A 73 5.98 4.58 4.56
N ARG A 74 7.22 5.09 4.58
CA ARG A 74 8.42 4.30 4.91
C ARG A 74 9.01 4.65 6.27
N THR A 75 8.68 5.85 6.79
CA THR A 75 9.25 6.41 8.01
C THR A 75 8.22 7.19 8.80
N SER A 76 8.50 7.42 10.08
CA SER A 76 7.74 8.31 10.93
C SER A 76 7.71 9.76 10.38
N LEU A 77 8.76 10.20 9.68
CA LEU A 77 8.75 11.48 8.98
C LEU A 77 7.71 11.50 7.86
N ASP A 78 7.65 10.46 7.02
CA ASP A 78 6.65 10.36 5.94
C ASP A 78 5.23 10.42 6.53
N ALA A 79 4.99 9.68 7.62
CA ALA A 79 3.69 9.65 8.29
C ALA A 79 3.29 11.02 8.84
N ARG A 80 4.23 11.76 9.47
CA ARG A 80 3.97 13.13 9.95
C ARG A 80 3.71 14.10 8.83
N ILE A 81 4.43 13.99 7.72
CA ILE A 81 4.18 14.83 6.53
C ILE A 81 2.76 14.57 6.02
N ALA A 82 2.35 13.30 5.84
CA ALA A 82 0.99 12.96 5.43
C ALA A 82 -0.08 13.53 6.36
N LEU A 83 0.09 13.36 7.67
CA LEU A 83 -0.84 13.88 8.68
C LEU A 83 -0.91 15.42 8.66
N SER A 84 0.20 16.10 8.37
CA SER A 84 0.23 17.56 8.21
C SER A 84 -0.61 18.04 7.01
N TYR A 85 -0.71 17.21 5.96
CA TYR A 85 -1.63 17.42 4.83
C TYR A 85 -3.05 16.88 5.08
N ARG A 86 -3.40 16.52 6.32
CA ARG A 86 -4.69 15.92 6.68
C ARG A 86 -4.99 14.61 5.96
N VAL A 87 -3.95 13.88 5.55
CA VAL A 87 -4.06 12.55 4.98
C VAL A 87 -3.88 11.52 6.10
N GLU A 88 -4.93 10.74 6.35
CA GLU A 88 -4.87 9.66 7.34
C GLU A 88 -3.89 8.57 6.88
N VAL A 89 -3.19 7.96 7.84
CA VAL A 89 -2.18 6.93 7.57
C VAL A 89 -2.61 5.60 8.19
N PRO A 90 -3.15 4.66 7.41
CA PRO A 90 -3.35 3.28 7.84
C PRO A 90 -2.01 2.54 7.89
N VAL A 91 -1.77 1.85 9.00
CA VAL A 91 -0.47 1.24 9.33
C VAL A 91 -0.68 -0.18 9.82
N GLY A 92 0.01 -1.13 9.20
CA GLY A 92 0.27 -2.47 9.72
C GLY A 92 1.61 -2.49 10.45
N LEU A 93 1.61 -2.99 11.68
CA LEU A 93 2.78 -3.03 12.55
C LEU A 93 2.81 -4.32 13.39
N GLU A 94 3.99 -4.70 13.85
CA GLU A 94 4.14 -5.70 14.88
C GLU A 94 3.82 -5.09 16.26
N ILE A 95 3.05 -5.81 17.06
CA ILE A 95 2.63 -5.41 18.40
C ILE A 95 3.14 -6.39 19.45
N THR A 96 3.44 -5.86 20.64
CA THR A 96 3.81 -6.64 21.82
C THR A 96 2.58 -6.91 22.70
N ARG A 97 2.74 -7.72 23.76
CA ARG A 97 1.63 -8.02 24.67
C ARG A 97 1.10 -6.79 25.41
N GLN A 98 1.93 -5.74 25.57
CA GLN A 98 1.53 -4.50 26.26
C GLN A 98 0.27 -3.87 25.66
N TRP A 99 0.07 -4.03 24.34
CA TRP A 99 -1.07 -3.43 23.65
C TRP A 99 -2.40 -3.87 24.26
N ALA A 100 -2.51 -5.11 24.73
CA ALA A 100 -3.75 -5.65 25.29
C ALA A 100 -4.17 -4.92 26.59
N THR A 101 -3.21 -4.40 27.35
CA THR A 101 -3.43 -3.82 28.69
C THR A 101 -2.88 -2.39 28.82
N ALA A 102 -2.59 -1.72 27.70
CA ALA A 102 -2.02 -0.38 27.69
C ALA A 102 -2.97 0.63 28.35
N GLU A 103 -2.57 1.16 29.51
CA GLU A 103 -3.33 2.17 30.24
C GLU A 103 -3.48 3.43 29.37
N MET A 104 -4.71 3.93 29.23
CA MET A 104 -5.05 5.04 28.33
C MET A 104 -4.60 4.86 26.86
N GLY A 105 -4.23 3.64 26.47
CA GLY A 105 -3.72 3.34 25.13
C GLY A 105 -2.30 3.85 24.89
N CYS A 106 -1.56 4.21 25.95
CA CYS A 106 -0.17 4.66 25.86
C CYS A 106 0.75 3.47 25.60
N ILE A 107 1.32 3.40 24.40
CA ILE A 107 2.27 2.36 24.00
C ILE A 107 3.68 2.87 24.25
N GLU A 108 4.44 2.21 25.11
CA GLU A 108 5.83 2.55 25.37
C GLU A 108 6.78 1.80 24.42
N MET A 109 8.05 2.21 24.38
CA MET A 109 9.08 1.43 23.70
C MET A 109 9.32 0.12 24.47
N PRO A 110 9.12 -1.05 23.84
CA PRO A 110 9.36 -2.30 24.52
C PRO A 110 10.87 -2.53 24.74
N PRO A 111 11.23 -3.36 25.74
CA PRO A 111 12.58 -3.89 25.86
C PRO A 111 13.07 -4.53 24.55
N LEU A 112 14.38 -4.50 24.30
CA LEU A 112 14.96 -5.01 23.06
C LEU A 112 14.73 -6.52 22.84
N ASP A 113 14.52 -7.26 23.93
CA ASP A 113 14.26 -8.70 23.97
C ASP A 113 12.76 -9.05 24.08
N GLU A 114 11.87 -8.04 24.09
CA GLU A 114 10.43 -8.27 24.11
C GLU A 114 9.98 -9.04 22.86
N SER A 115 9.17 -10.07 23.09
CA SER A 115 8.66 -10.89 22.00
C SER A 115 7.52 -10.19 21.25
N ILE A 116 7.54 -10.30 19.92
CA ILE A 116 6.40 -9.91 19.09
C ILE A 116 5.22 -10.82 19.41
N ALA A 117 4.08 -10.22 19.75
CA ALA A 117 2.86 -10.93 20.07
C ALA A 117 2.01 -11.20 18.82
N ALA A 118 1.86 -10.18 17.95
CA ALA A 118 1.03 -10.27 16.75
C ALA A 118 1.40 -9.19 15.72
N ALA A 119 0.86 -9.31 14.51
CA ALA A 119 0.72 -8.18 13.59
C ALA A 119 -0.67 -7.55 13.80
N HIS A 120 -0.75 -6.22 13.79
CA HIS A 120 -1.99 -5.47 13.95
C HIS A 120 -2.05 -4.27 13.02
N HIS A 121 -3.26 -3.77 12.75
CA HIS A 121 -3.49 -2.64 11.88
C HIS A 121 -4.27 -1.53 12.61
N VAL A 122 -3.73 -0.31 12.60
CA VAL A 122 -4.33 0.89 13.20
C VAL A 122 -4.36 2.05 12.20
N ARG A 123 -5.09 3.11 12.54
CA ARG A 123 -5.12 4.34 11.75
C ARG A 123 -4.49 5.49 12.53
N LEU A 124 -3.43 6.10 12.00
CA LEU A 124 -2.89 7.33 12.56
C LEU A 124 -3.80 8.50 12.23
N VAL A 125 -4.07 9.33 13.24
CA VAL A 125 -4.99 10.48 13.14
C VAL A 125 -4.34 11.79 13.59
N GLY A 126 -3.15 11.74 14.18
CA GLY A 126 -2.40 12.91 14.62
C GLY A 126 -1.00 12.57 15.11
N PHE A 127 -0.24 13.59 15.48
CA PHE A 127 1.07 13.44 16.10
C PHE A 127 1.35 14.61 17.04
N ASP A 128 2.24 14.37 17.99
CA ASP A 128 2.76 15.35 18.94
C ASP A 128 4.29 15.40 18.79
N LEU A 129 4.82 16.60 18.49
CA LEU A 129 6.26 16.81 18.35
C LEU A 129 6.98 16.97 19.69
N ILE A 130 6.28 17.36 20.75
CA ILE A 130 6.86 17.52 22.08
C ILE A 130 7.09 16.14 22.69
N ASN A 131 6.09 15.25 22.56
CA ASN A 131 6.15 13.89 23.10
C ASN A 131 6.69 12.86 22.09
N GLU A 132 7.07 13.30 20.89
CA GLU A 132 7.55 12.47 19.78
C GLU A 132 6.70 11.22 19.51
N SER A 133 5.38 11.40 19.50
CA SER A 133 4.41 10.30 19.42
C SER A 133 3.32 10.53 18.40
N PHE A 134 2.80 9.45 17.83
CA PHE A 134 1.59 9.42 17.04
C PHE A 134 0.37 9.23 17.93
N VAL A 135 -0.76 9.82 17.53
CA VAL A 135 -2.10 9.47 18.01
C VAL A 135 -2.74 8.56 16.97
N PHE A 136 -3.30 7.44 17.41
CA PHE A 136 -3.95 6.48 16.53
C PHE A 136 -5.32 6.03 17.05
N GLN A 137 -6.22 5.72 16.12
CA GLN A 137 -7.47 5.04 16.42
C GLN A 137 -7.28 3.53 16.28
N ASN A 138 -7.65 2.80 17.33
CA ASN A 138 -7.67 1.34 17.36
C ASN A 138 -9.07 0.80 16.99
N THR A 139 -9.17 -0.50 16.72
CA THR A 139 -10.40 -1.19 16.31
C THR A 139 -10.94 -2.14 17.37
N TRP A 140 -10.40 -2.11 18.60
CA TRP A 140 -10.80 -2.97 19.73
C TRP A 140 -11.96 -2.40 20.57
N GLY A 141 -12.69 -1.42 20.01
CA GLY A 141 -13.85 -0.80 20.64
C GLY A 141 -13.49 0.36 21.58
N PRO A 142 -14.51 1.11 22.03
CA PRO A 142 -14.30 2.34 22.81
C PRO A 142 -13.81 2.08 24.24
N GLY A 143 -13.93 0.85 24.75
CA GLY A 143 -13.42 0.49 26.09
C GLY A 143 -11.91 0.28 26.16
N TRP A 144 -11.22 0.22 25.01
CA TRP A 144 -9.77 0.09 24.97
C TRP A 144 -9.08 1.46 24.97
N GLY A 145 -8.02 1.59 25.76
CA GLY A 145 -7.20 2.79 25.83
C GLY A 145 -8.00 4.05 26.19
N ASN A 146 -7.73 5.15 25.51
CA ASN A 146 -8.47 6.40 25.68
C ASN A 146 -9.64 6.48 24.71
N ALA A 147 -10.79 5.90 25.07
CA ALA A 147 -12.01 5.87 24.25
C ALA A 147 -11.82 5.25 22.84
N GLY A 148 -10.98 4.21 22.73
CA GLY A 148 -10.62 3.55 21.47
C GLY A 148 -9.39 4.15 20.77
N PHE A 149 -8.75 5.15 21.38
CA PHE A 149 -7.52 5.77 20.88
C PHE A 149 -6.32 5.42 21.75
N GLY A 150 -5.14 5.51 21.15
CA GLY A 150 -3.86 5.33 21.83
C GLY A 150 -2.78 6.24 21.27
N THR A 151 -1.62 6.19 21.89
CA THR A 151 -0.41 6.88 21.44
C THR A 151 0.75 5.91 21.30
N MET A 152 1.65 6.14 20.35
CA MET A 152 2.89 5.37 20.23
C MET A 152 4.07 6.25 19.77
N PRO A 153 5.30 6.03 20.26
CA PRO A 153 6.48 6.76 19.82
C PRO A 153 6.72 6.68 18.32
N PHE A 154 7.29 7.73 17.73
CA PHE A 154 7.78 7.70 16.33
C PHE A 154 8.77 6.55 16.11
N GLU A 155 9.61 6.30 17.11
CA GLU A 155 10.56 5.18 17.08
C GLU A 155 9.88 3.81 17.04
N TYR A 156 8.74 3.65 17.74
CA TYR A 156 7.98 2.40 17.70
C TYR A 156 7.52 2.13 16.26
N PHE A 157 6.97 3.16 15.60
CA PHE A 157 6.59 3.07 14.18
C PHE A 157 7.79 2.63 13.32
N ASP A 158 8.93 3.31 13.43
CA ASP A 158 10.09 3.02 12.58
C ASP A 158 10.69 1.62 12.81
N ARG A 159 10.62 1.09 14.04
CA ARG A 159 11.17 -0.23 14.39
C ARG A 159 10.23 -1.40 14.11
N TYR A 160 8.90 -1.19 14.15
CA TYR A 160 7.91 -2.27 14.06
C TYR A 160 6.97 -2.17 12.86
N LEU A 161 7.16 -1.20 11.96
CA LEU A 161 6.39 -1.08 10.72
C LEU A 161 6.51 -2.37 9.86
N ILE A 162 5.36 -2.92 9.49
CA ILE A 162 5.22 -3.99 8.49
C ILE A 162 4.86 -3.38 7.14
N ASP A 163 3.84 -2.52 7.10
CA ASP A 163 3.39 -1.93 5.84
C ASP A 163 2.49 -0.72 6.11
N ALA A 164 2.65 0.37 5.35
CA ALA A 164 1.82 1.56 5.49
C ALA A 164 1.67 2.29 4.15
N TRP A 165 0.46 2.76 3.88
CA TRP A 165 0.11 3.36 2.60
C TRP A 165 -0.87 4.49 2.76
N ILE A 166 -0.55 5.64 2.20
CA ILE A 166 -1.54 6.70 2.00
C ILE A 166 -2.21 6.53 0.65
N THR A 167 -3.44 7.04 0.58
CA THR A 167 -4.20 7.09 -0.66
C THR A 167 -4.35 8.54 -1.05
N GLN A 168 -4.14 8.84 -2.32
CA GLN A 168 -4.52 10.12 -2.89
C GLN A 168 -5.73 9.94 -3.80
N PRO A 169 -6.65 10.92 -3.84
CA PRO A 169 -7.85 10.84 -4.64
C PRO A 169 -7.54 10.71 -6.14
N LEU A 170 -8.59 10.35 -6.89
CA LEU A 170 -8.54 10.18 -8.34
C LEU A 170 -7.99 11.42 -9.06
N ARG A 171 -7.20 11.19 -10.12
CA ARG A 171 -7.18 12.04 -11.30
C ARG A 171 -7.65 11.23 -12.51
N PRO A 172 -8.96 11.22 -12.78
CA PRO A 172 -9.59 10.42 -13.82
C PRO A 172 -9.73 11.18 -15.15
N GLU A 173 -9.24 12.42 -15.27
CA GLU A 173 -9.48 13.27 -16.44
C GLU A 173 -9.01 12.63 -17.76
N GLU A 174 -7.88 11.93 -17.72
CA GLU A 174 -7.33 11.20 -18.88
C GLU A 174 -8.18 9.97 -19.26
N ARG A 175 -8.84 9.32 -18.30
CA ARG A 175 -9.66 8.12 -18.58
C ARG A 175 -10.87 8.44 -19.44
N TYR A 176 -11.41 9.65 -19.31
CA TYR A 176 -12.58 10.08 -20.08
C TYR A 176 -12.24 10.46 -21.53
N GLN A 177 -10.95 10.56 -21.88
CA GLN A 177 -10.50 11.03 -23.20
C GLN A 177 -10.02 9.91 -24.13
N ILE A 178 -9.99 8.66 -23.67
CA ILE A 178 -9.53 7.51 -24.45
C ILE A 178 -10.72 6.65 -24.92
N SER A 179 -10.67 6.20 -26.17
CA SER A 179 -11.70 5.34 -26.77
C SER A 179 -11.31 3.87 -26.85
N GLU A 180 -10.01 3.56 -26.72
CA GLU A 180 -9.45 2.22 -26.86
C GLU A 180 -8.60 1.84 -25.63
N PRO A 181 -8.45 0.53 -25.35
CA PRO A 181 -7.54 0.06 -24.31
C PRO A 181 -6.13 0.60 -24.50
N SER A 182 -5.59 1.25 -23.48
CA SER A 182 -4.30 1.95 -23.60
C SER A 182 -3.53 2.02 -22.27
N LEU A 183 -2.26 2.39 -22.36
CA LEU A 183 -1.40 2.68 -21.22
C LEU A 183 -1.40 4.19 -20.96
N LEU A 184 -2.13 4.60 -19.92
CA LEU A 184 -2.22 5.96 -19.42
C LEU A 184 -0.98 6.33 -18.61
N ARG A 185 -0.58 7.61 -18.66
CA ARG A 185 0.61 8.14 -17.99
C ARG A 185 0.35 9.54 -17.47
N TRP A 186 0.44 9.70 -16.16
CA TRP A 186 0.28 11.00 -15.53
C TRP A 186 1.28 11.17 -14.37
N ASN A 187 1.38 12.40 -13.88
CA ASN A 187 2.23 12.72 -12.74
C ASN A 187 1.41 13.35 -11.61
N GLU A 188 1.70 12.91 -10.40
CA GLU A 188 1.12 13.44 -9.17
C GLU A 188 2.16 14.11 -8.29
N ALA A 189 1.71 14.98 -7.39
CA ALA A 189 2.59 15.55 -6.38
C ALA A 189 2.96 14.47 -5.37
N ASP A 190 4.26 14.27 -5.16
CA ASP A 190 4.75 13.39 -4.11
C ASP A 190 4.71 14.14 -2.77
N ILE A 191 3.59 14.05 -2.07
CA ILE A 191 3.41 14.76 -0.80
C ILE A 191 4.32 14.23 0.31
N LEU A 192 4.86 13.01 0.17
CA LEU A 192 5.77 12.41 1.15
C LEU A 192 7.22 12.83 0.94
N ALA A 193 7.55 13.47 -0.18
CA ALA A 193 8.88 13.97 -0.40
C ALA A 193 9.13 15.23 0.44
N SER A 194 10.36 15.35 0.97
CA SER A 194 10.76 16.50 1.78
C SER A 194 10.55 17.82 1.02
N PRO A 195 9.96 18.86 1.66
CA PRO A 195 9.68 20.15 1.01
C PRO A 195 10.93 20.95 0.60
N ARG A 196 12.14 20.44 0.88
CA ARG A 196 13.42 21.12 0.59
C ARG A 196 14.02 20.80 -0.79
N ALA A 197 13.38 19.95 -1.58
CA ALA A 197 13.85 19.63 -2.93
C ALA A 197 12.69 19.82 -3.92
N ASP A 198 13.04 20.35 -5.09
CA ASP A 198 12.18 20.65 -6.23
C ASP A 198 10.98 19.70 -6.31
N PHE A 199 9.75 20.25 -6.32
CA PHE A 199 8.47 19.53 -6.35
C PHE A 199 8.59 18.10 -6.91
N HIS A 200 8.74 17.13 -6.02
CA HIS A 200 8.89 15.75 -6.41
C HIS A 200 7.57 15.21 -6.94
N LYS A 201 7.68 14.32 -7.92
CA LYS A 201 6.52 13.73 -8.60
C LYS A 201 6.44 12.23 -8.32
N VAL A 202 5.21 11.74 -8.22
CA VAL A 202 4.90 10.33 -8.41
C VAL A 202 4.59 10.14 -9.89
N PHE A 203 5.35 9.29 -10.56
CA PHE A 203 5.04 8.88 -11.93
C PHE A 203 4.05 7.73 -11.86
N CYS A 204 2.90 7.91 -12.50
CA CYS A 204 1.82 6.95 -12.48
C CYS A 204 1.57 6.39 -13.88
N MET A 205 1.41 5.09 -13.95
CA MET A 205 1.09 4.36 -15.19
C MET A 205 -0.08 3.43 -14.93
N GLU A 206 -1.01 3.34 -15.89
CA GLU A 206 -2.16 2.44 -15.78
C GLU A 206 -2.57 1.91 -17.15
N HIS A 207 -2.69 0.58 -17.26
CA HIS A 207 -3.44 -0.04 -18.34
C HIS A 207 -4.94 0.03 -18.03
N PHE A 208 -5.70 0.69 -18.90
CA PHE A 208 -7.14 0.89 -18.73
C PHE A 208 -7.89 0.50 -20.00
N ASP A 209 -9.02 -0.19 -19.83
CA ASP A 209 -10.00 -0.49 -20.88
C ASP A 209 -11.25 0.38 -20.65
N PRO A 210 -11.51 1.38 -21.52
CA PRO A 210 -12.64 2.27 -21.38
C PRO A 210 -13.98 1.61 -21.70
N GLN A 211 -14.02 0.53 -22.50
CA GLN A 211 -15.26 -0.16 -22.87
C GLN A 211 -15.81 -0.97 -21.68
N ALA A 212 -14.92 -1.62 -20.93
CA ALA A 212 -15.27 -2.37 -19.72
C ALA A 212 -15.25 -1.52 -18.43
N ASN A 213 -14.81 -0.26 -18.52
CA ASN A 213 -14.44 0.58 -17.38
C ASN A 213 -13.52 -0.17 -16.40
N GLU A 214 -12.43 -0.74 -16.93
CA GLU A 214 -11.61 -1.70 -16.22
C GLU A 214 -10.14 -1.26 -16.12
N SER A 215 -9.57 -1.40 -14.92
CA SER A 215 -8.15 -1.19 -14.66
C SER A 215 -7.44 -2.54 -14.70
N LEU A 216 -6.52 -2.75 -15.64
CA LEU A 216 -5.89 -4.06 -15.89
C LEU A 216 -4.60 -4.23 -15.09
N GLY A 217 -3.86 -3.13 -14.90
CA GLY A 217 -2.61 -3.10 -14.15
C GLY A 217 -2.05 -1.68 -14.07
N TRP A 218 -1.15 -1.44 -13.12
CA TRP A 218 -0.58 -0.11 -12.87
C TRP A 218 0.80 -0.20 -12.24
N ALA A 219 1.54 0.90 -12.32
CA ALA A 219 2.82 1.08 -11.65
C ALA A 219 2.94 2.50 -11.10
N PHE A 220 3.61 2.63 -9.96
CA PHE A 220 3.89 3.92 -9.30
C PHE A 220 5.37 4.05 -8.99
N LEU A 221 5.95 5.17 -9.43
CA LEU A 221 7.38 5.45 -9.24
C LEU A 221 7.58 6.73 -8.45
N THR A 222 8.53 6.73 -7.53
CA THR A 222 8.90 7.90 -6.73
C THR A 222 10.38 8.23 -6.89
N VAL A 223 10.74 9.50 -6.74
CA VAL A 223 12.14 9.94 -6.80
C VAL A 223 12.70 10.00 -5.39
N ARG A 224 13.79 9.26 -5.12
CA ARG A 224 14.44 9.23 -3.80
C ARG A 224 15.96 9.25 -3.95
N GLY A 225 16.60 10.34 -3.55
CA GLY A 225 18.06 10.48 -3.64
C GLY A 225 18.52 10.45 -5.10
N THR A 226 19.28 9.42 -5.51
CA THR A 226 19.71 9.17 -6.91
C THR A 226 18.85 8.14 -7.64
N TYR A 227 17.83 7.61 -6.97
CA TYR A 227 17.01 6.52 -7.48
C TYR A 227 15.66 7.00 -8.01
N LEU A 228 15.17 6.30 -9.04
CA LEU A 228 13.76 6.18 -9.37
C LEU A 228 13.29 4.86 -8.75
N ASP A 229 12.56 4.97 -7.65
CA ASP A 229 12.03 3.83 -6.92
C ASP A 229 10.75 3.33 -7.61
N VAL A 230 10.72 2.06 -8.01
CA VAL A 230 9.50 1.32 -8.35
C VAL A 230 8.87 0.87 -7.04
N GLU A 231 7.81 1.56 -6.62
CA GLU A 231 7.08 1.30 -5.36
C GLU A 231 6.02 0.21 -5.52
N GLU A 232 5.44 0.16 -6.73
CA GLU A 232 4.38 -0.76 -7.12
C GLU A 232 4.50 -1.07 -8.61
N LEU A 233 4.30 -2.33 -8.95
CA LEU A 233 4.06 -2.80 -10.31
C LEU A 233 3.12 -4.00 -10.20
N PHE A 234 1.85 -3.74 -10.45
CA PHE A 234 0.79 -4.72 -10.28
C PHE A 234 0.03 -4.95 -11.58
N VAL A 235 -0.29 -6.21 -11.86
CA VAL A 235 -1.21 -6.61 -12.92
C VAL A 235 -2.24 -7.55 -12.31
N LYS A 236 -3.52 -7.23 -12.53
CA LYS A 236 -4.64 -8.04 -12.05
C LYS A 236 -4.49 -9.49 -12.51
N PRO A 237 -4.77 -10.49 -11.67
CA PRO A 237 -4.52 -11.91 -11.98
C PRO A 237 -5.04 -12.36 -13.36
N THR A 238 -6.25 -11.94 -13.74
CA THR A 238 -6.91 -12.28 -15.02
C THR A 238 -6.19 -11.73 -16.25
N PHE A 239 -5.40 -10.66 -16.10
CA PHE A 239 -4.68 -9.99 -17.18
C PHE A 239 -3.16 -10.26 -17.18
N ARG A 240 -2.69 -11.14 -16.29
CA ARG A 240 -1.28 -11.54 -16.25
C ARG A 240 -0.90 -12.31 -17.52
N ARG A 241 0.40 -12.25 -17.87
CA ARG A 241 0.98 -12.91 -19.07
C ARG A 241 0.52 -12.35 -20.41
N GLN A 242 -0.12 -11.17 -20.43
CA GLN A 242 -0.52 -10.46 -21.65
C GLN A 242 0.43 -9.33 -22.06
N GLY A 243 1.64 -9.27 -21.48
CA GLY A 243 2.65 -8.25 -21.81
C GLY A 243 2.50 -6.90 -21.10
N LEU A 244 1.41 -6.66 -20.37
CA LEU A 244 1.13 -5.38 -19.67
C LEU A 244 2.28 -4.92 -18.75
N ALA A 245 2.80 -5.81 -17.90
CA ALA A 245 3.94 -5.51 -17.05
C ALA A 245 5.21 -5.18 -17.86
N THR A 246 5.43 -5.84 -19.00
CA THR A 246 6.58 -5.56 -19.87
C THR A 246 6.46 -4.17 -20.51
N ALA A 247 5.26 -3.74 -20.89
CA ALA A 247 5.02 -2.40 -21.42
C ALA A 247 5.34 -1.33 -20.35
N MET A 248 4.87 -1.50 -19.12
CA MET A 248 5.23 -0.59 -18.02
C MET A 248 6.73 -0.59 -17.70
N VAL A 249 7.42 -1.73 -17.81
CA VAL A 249 8.89 -1.78 -17.63
C VAL A 249 9.62 -0.92 -18.67
N ALA A 250 9.19 -0.92 -19.93
CA ALA A 250 9.80 -0.07 -20.95
C ALA A 250 9.67 1.42 -20.60
N ASP A 251 8.50 1.85 -20.12
CA ASP A 251 8.28 3.21 -19.65
C ASP A 251 9.12 3.56 -18.42
N ILE A 252 9.24 2.65 -17.44
CA ILE A 252 10.08 2.83 -16.25
C ILE A 252 11.52 3.14 -16.67
N LEU A 253 12.09 2.35 -17.59
CA LEU A 253 13.45 2.56 -18.09
C LEU A 253 13.58 3.89 -18.85
N GLY A 254 12.57 4.26 -19.64
CA GLY A 254 12.52 5.56 -20.33
C GLY A 254 12.50 6.75 -19.37
N ILE A 255 11.66 6.68 -18.33
CA ILE A 255 11.60 7.71 -17.27
C ILE A 255 12.93 7.79 -16.52
N ALA A 256 13.52 6.65 -16.16
CA ALA A 256 14.81 6.61 -15.49
C ALA A 256 15.92 7.27 -16.31
N ALA A 257 15.99 6.97 -17.61
CA ALA A 257 16.94 7.58 -18.53
C ALA A 257 16.73 9.09 -18.65
N TYR A 258 15.48 9.54 -18.84
CA TYR A 258 15.13 10.96 -18.91
C TYR A 258 15.48 11.73 -17.63
N GLN A 259 15.15 11.14 -16.47
CA GLN A 259 15.45 11.70 -15.15
C GLN A 259 16.94 11.58 -14.77
N LYS A 260 17.75 10.86 -15.55
CA LYS A 260 19.16 10.53 -15.26
C LYS A 260 19.30 9.86 -13.88
N ARG A 261 18.41 8.92 -13.59
CA ARG A 261 18.33 8.21 -12.30
C ARG A 261 18.47 6.72 -12.48
N ARG A 262 19.00 6.06 -11.45
CA ARG A 262 19.11 4.60 -11.41
C ARG A 262 17.79 4.02 -10.94
N VAL A 263 17.32 2.92 -11.54
CA VAL A 263 16.12 2.24 -11.06
C VAL A 263 16.44 1.47 -9.78
N ARG A 264 15.54 1.51 -8.80
CA ARG A 264 15.54 0.61 -7.65
C ARG A 264 14.11 0.10 -7.46
N MET A 265 13.93 -1.17 -7.14
CA MET A 265 12.61 -1.77 -6.97
C MET A 265 12.43 -2.24 -5.53
N TRP A 266 11.31 -1.91 -4.91
CA TRP A 266 10.94 -2.41 -3.59
C TRP A 266 9.84 -3.46 -3.73
N VAL A 267 10.03 -4.63 -3.11
CA VAL A 267 9.10 -5.76 -3.21
C VAL A 267 8.47 -6.02 -1.85
N SER A 268 7.14 -5.93 -1.79
CA SER A 268 6.35 -6.23 -0.58
C SER A 268 6.44 -7.71 -0.22
N PHE A 269 6.22 -8.06 1.05
CA PHE A 269 6.13 -9.45 1.48
C PHE A 269 5.01 -10.22 0.75
N SER A 270 3.85 -9.60 0.51
CA SER A 270 2.75 -10.25 -0.22
C SER A 270 3.14 -10.68 -1.64
N ASP A 271 4.03 -9.94 -2.30
CA ASP A 271 4.47 -10.25 -3.66
C ASP A 271 5.60 -11.28 -3.66
N TRP A 272 6.52 -11.18 -2.72
CA TRP A 272 7.65 -12.09 -2.63
C TRP A 272 7.20 -13.52 -2.32
N LEU A 273 6.31 -13.70 -1.33
CA LEU A 273 5.91 -15.01 -0.85
C LEU A 273 5.16 -15.83 -1.90
N GLU A 274 4.31 -15.17 -2.71
CA GLU A 274 3.40 -15.86 -3.64
C GLU A 274 3.84 -15.74 -5.12
N ASN A 275 4.67 -14.74 -5.46
CA ASN A 275 4.95 -14.39 -6.86
C ASN A 275 6.45 -14.23 -7.16
N GLU A 276 7.33 -14.89 -6.40
CA GLU A 276 8.79 -14.80 -6.53
C GLU A 276 9.28 -14.91 -8.00
N SER A 277 8.78 -15.90 -8.75
CA SER A 277 9.19 -16.12 -10.14
C SER A 277 8.86 -14.93 -11.05
N SER A 278 7.70 -14.31 -10.84
CA SER A 278 7.27 -13.12 -11.58
C SER A 278 8.10 -11.90 -11.17
N VAL A 279 8.38 -11.74 -9.87
CA VAL A 279 9.26 -10.67 -9.35
C VAL A 279 10.65 -10.78 -9.96
N ARG A 280 11.23 -11.98 -10.02
CA ARG A 280 12.54 -12.22 -10.65
C ARG A 280 12.54 -11.88 -12.14
N ALA A 281 11.48 -12.24 -12.86
CA ALA A 281 11.35 -11.91 -14.28
C ALA A 281 11.28 -10.39 -14.52
N ILE A 282 10.54 -9.65 -13.68
CA ILE A 282 10.47 -8.18 -13.76
C ILE A 282 11.82 -7.54 -13.38
N ALA A 283 12.47 -8.02 -12.31
CA ALA A 283 13.79 -7.53 -11.91
C ALA A 283 14.82 -7.69 -13.02
N CYS A 284 14.82 -8.84 -13.71
CA CYS A 284 15.69 -9.09 -14.86
C CYS A 284 15.45 -8.08 -15.98
N LYS A 285 14.18 -7.81 -16.34
CA LYS A 285 13.81 -6.82 -17.35
C LYS A 285 14.18 -5.38 -16.96
N LEU A 286 14.24 -5.08 -15.66
CA LEU A 286 14.69 -3.79 -15.12
C LEU A 286 16.22 -3.72 -14.88
N HIS A 287 16.97 -4.77 -15.24
CA HIS A 287 18.41 -4.88 -15.00
C HIS A 287 18.81 -4.80 -13.51
N LEU A 288 17.98 -5.38 -12.65
CA LEU A 288 18.16 -5.36 -11.19
C LEU A 288 18.60 -6.72 -10.64
N ALA A 289 19.53 -6.70 -9.70
CA ALA A 289 19.85 -7.80 -8.83
C ALA A 289 19.00 -7.71 -7.54
N LEU A 290 18.28 -8.79 -7.24
CA LEU A 290 17.45 -8.89 -6.04
C LEU A 290 18.30 -9.29 -4.82
N LYS A 291 18.05 -8.62 -3.68
CA LYS A 291 18.67 -8.92 -2.38
C LYS A 291 17.63 -8.81 -1.27
N ALA A 292 17.84 -9.56 -0.18
CA ALA A 292 17.04 -9.36 1.02
C ALA A 292 17.11 -7.89 1.47
N SER A 293 15.96 -7.32 1.79
CA SER A 293 15.85 -5.94 2.24
C SER A 293 16.29 -5.82 3.69
N ASN A 294 16.95 -4.70 4.03
CA ASN A 294 17.20 -4.30 5.42
C ASN A 294 16.09 -3.40 5.99
N LYS A 295 15.02 -3.18 5.21
CA LYS A 295 13.82 -2.43 5.61
C LYS A 295 12.73 -3.43 5.93
N ARG A 296 12.12 -3.30 7.11
CA ARG A 296 11.06 -4.21 7.59
C ARG A 296 9.81 -4.22 6.72
N TRP A 297 9.55 -3.13 6.00
CA TRP A 297 8.37 -2.99 5.15
C TRP A 297 8.52 -3.54 3.73
N ALA A 298 9.69 -4.10 3.40
CA ALA A 298 9.94 -4.75 2.12
C ALA A 298 10.65 -6.09 2.35
N ALA A 299 10.25 -7.13 1.63
CA ALA A 299 10.94 -8.42 1.69
C ALA A 299 12.28 -8.36 0.95
N VAL A 300 12.26 -7.74 -0.23
CA VAL A 300 13.37 -7.74 -1.17
C VAL A 300 13.53 -6.35 -1.78
N VAL A 301 14.78 -5.98 -2.04
CA VAL A 301 15.14 -4.80 -2.83
C VAL A 301 15.87 -5.23 -4.10
N GLY A 302 15.45 -4.69 -5.25
CA GLY A 302 16.15 -4.79 -6.52
C GLY A 302 17.05 -3.58 -6.71
N LEU A 303 18.36 -3.82 -6.84
CA LEU A 303 19.36 -2.77 -7.06
C LEU A 303 20.03 -2.97 -8.42
N PRO A 304 20.47 -1.90 -9.11
CA PRO A 304 21.24 -2.05 -10.34
C PRO A 304 22.50 -2.89 -10.08
N GLY A 305 22.86 -3.74 -11.04
CA GLY A 305 24.14 -4.45 -10.99
C GLY A 305 25.33 -3.48 -10.93
N GLN A 306 26.50 -3.94 -10.45
CA GLN A 306 27.71 -3.10 -10.33
C GLN A 306 28.33 -2.69 -11.69
N GLY A 307 27.67 -2.92 -12.83
CA GLY A 307 28.17 -2.63 -14.18
C GLY A 307 27.32 -1.67 -15.02
N PHE A 308 26.33 -0.98 -14.41
CA PHE A 308 25.47 0.01 -15.07
C PHE A 308 25.29 1.28 -14.24
#